data_AF-A0A2D5GFA4-F1
#
_entry.id   AF-A0A2D5GFA4-F1
#
_cell.length_a   1.000
_cell.length_b   1.000
_cell.length_c   1.000
_cell.angle_alpha   90.00
_cell.angle_beta   90.00
_cell.angle_gamma   90.00
#
_symmetry.space_group_name_H-M   'P 1'
#
loop_
_entity.id
_entity.type
_entity.pdbx_description
1 polymer ?
#
loop_
_entity_poly.entity_id
_entity_poly.type
_entity_poly.pdbx_seq_one_letter_code
_entity_poly.pdbx_strand_id
1 'polypeptide(L)'
;MKQNVVDKAQTLGFVSEPVARYVESKGLQPARVLVMAEHGLLHADSQRHRNDGVALTADEYRRLPEMLANPEAVLWDKTHDNLLYVFSAGESDRQIKIVVNAPDGIKKVQGQLDVVINAFKVPVKNLKQAGMYEVIEGKIK
;
A
#
# COMPACT_ATOMS: atom_id res chain seq x y z
N MET A 1 -0.42 24.77 -24.00
CA MET A 1 -0.30 23.30 -23.93
C MET A 1 0.14 22.94 -22.52
N LYS A 2 -0.62 22.13 -21.77
CA LYS A 2 -0.15 21.63 -20.47
C LYS A 2 0.88 20.55 -20.75
N GLN A 3 2.12 20.75 -20.29
CA GLN A 3 3.16 19.74 -20.40
C GLN A 3 2.66 18.49 -19.66
N ASN A 4 2.50 17.38 -20.37
CA ASN A 4 2.28 16.07 -19.75
C ASN A 4 3.59 15.70 -19.03
N VAL A 5 3.71 16.08 -17.77
CA VAL A 5 4.80 15.60 -16.91
C VAL A 5 4.55 14.10 -16.73
N VAL A 6 5.40 13.28 -17.35
CA VAL A 6 5.46 11.86 -17.04
C VAL A 6 6.00 11.78 -15.61
N ASP A 7 5.12 11.42 -14.71
CA ASP A 7 5.43 11.20 -13.31
C ASP A 7 6.37 9.99 -13.19
N LYS A 8 7.51 10.18 -12.52
CA LYS A 8 8.51 9.12 -12.36
C LYS A 8 7.99 8.11 -11.35
N ALA A 9 8.16 6.83 -11.66
CA ALA A 9 7.78 5.74 -10.76
C ALA A 9 8.94 4.77 -10.58
N GLN A 10 9.00 4.17 -9.39
CA GLN A 10 9.93 3.11 -9.06
C GLN A 10 9.15 1.84 -8.71
N THR A 11 9.55 0.72 -9.31
CA THR A 11 9.05 -0.60 -8.92
C THR A 11 9.56 -0.97 -7.53
N LEU A 12 8.63 -1.37 -6.67
CA LEU A 12 8.91 -1.82 -5.31
C LEU A 12 8.83 -3.34 -5.17
N GLY A 13 8.13 -4.04 -6.07
CA GLY A 13 8.01 -5.50 -6.02
C GLY A 13 6.90 -6.03 -6.92
N PHE A 14 6.55 -7.29 -6.71
CA PHE A 14 5.49 -7.99 -7.44
C PHE A 14 4.34 -8.34 -6.51
N VAL A 15 3.12 -8.36 -7.05
CA VAL A 15 1.95 -8.88 -6.35
C VAL A 15 2.05 -10.40 -6.31
N SER A 16 1.83 -11.00 -5.14
CA SER A 16 1.80 -12.46 -5.00
C SER A 16 0.61 -13.06 -5.74
N GLU A 17 0.75 -14.30 -6.19
CA GLU A 17 -0.31 -14.99 -6.93
C GLU A 17 -1.61 -15.17 -6.12
N PRO A 18 -1.60 -15.52 -4.81
CA PRO A 18 -2.83 -15.58 -4.03
C PRO A 18 -3.56 -14.24 -3.93
N VAL A 19 -2.81 -13.13 -3.77
CA VAL A 19 -3.39 -11.78 -3.76
C VAL A 19 -4.01 -11.43 -5.11
N ALA A 20 -3.31 -11.69 -6.21
CA ALA A 20 -3.85 -11.44 -7.55
C ALA A 20 -5.14 -12.22 -7.81
N ARG A 21 -5.17 -13.53 -7.48
CA ARG A 21 -6.38 -14.37 -7.63
C ARG A 21 -7.53 -13.89 -6.75
N TYR A 22 -7.24 -13.40 -5.56
CA TYR A 22 -8.27 -12.85 -4.70
C TYR A 22 -8.91 -11.61 -5.34
N VAL A 23 -8.11 -10.69 -5.88
CA VAL A 23 -8.63 -9.51 -6.60
C VAL A 23 -9.45 -9.93 -7.84
N GLU A 24 -8.99 -10.93 -8.60
CA GLU A 24 -9.75 -11.51 -9.72
C GLU A 24 -11.11 -12.08 -9.27
N SER A 25 -11.15 -12.74 -8.11
CA SER A 25 -12.40 -13.29 -7.55
C SER A 25 -13.42 -12.21 -7.16
N LYS A 26 -12.98 -10.96 -6.99
CA LYS A 26 -13.85 -9.78 -6.80
C LYS A 26 -14.32 -9.18 -8.14
N GLY A 27 -13.96 -9.77 -9.27
CA GLY A 27 -14.30 -9.28 -10.61
C GLY A 27 -13.41 -8.13 -11.10
N LEU A 28 -12.28 -7.89 -10.44
CA LEU A 28 -11.33 -6.81 -10.76
C LEU A 28 -10.10 -7.36 -11.49
N GLN A 29 -9.45 -6.53 -12.31
CA GLN A 29 -8.15 -6.90 -12.89
C GLN A 29 -7.03 -6.65 -11.87
N PRO A 30 -6.27 -7.68 -11.46
CA PRO A 30 -5.19 -7.49 -10.50
C PRO A 30 -4.02 -6.77 -11.16
N ALA A 31 -3.44 -5.80 -10.44
CA ALA A 31 -2.09 -5.39 -10.76
C ALA A 31 -1.11 -6.55 -10.49
N ARG A 32 0.00 -6.54 -11.21
CA ARG A 32 1.05 -7.57 -11.08
C ARG A 32 2.36 -7.00 -10.52
N VAL A 33 2.57 -5.70 -10.65
CA VAL A 33 3.74 -5.00 -10.12
C VAL A 33 3.27 -3.90 -9.16
N LEU A 34 4.08 -3.65 -8.13
CA LEU A 34 3.86 -2.64 -7.10
C LEU A 34 4.78 -1.46 -7.41
N VAL A 35 4.25 -0.23 -7.51
CA VAL A 35 5.04 0.97 -7.80
C VAL A 35 4.79 2.09 -6.82
N MET A 36 5.82 2.89 -6.58
CA MET A 36 5.68 4.18 -5.94
C MET A 36 6.05 5.28 -6.93
N ALA A 37 5.10 6.17 -7.17
CA ALA A 37 5.30 7.37 -7.94
C ALA A 37 5.92 8.49 -7.09
N GLU A 38 6.70 9.38 -7.70
CA GLU A 38 7.39 10.48 -7.03
C GLU A 38 6.38 11.41 -6.31
N HIS A 39 5.26 11.76 -6.95
CA HIS A 39 4.22 12.54 -6.28
C HIS A 39 3.58 11.81 -5.09
N GLY A 40 3.42 10.48 -5.19
CA GLY A 40 2.88 9.63 -4.13
C GLY A 40 3.81 9.60 -2.92
N LEU A 41 5.12 9.50 -3.17
CA LEU A 41 6.15 9.61 -2.13
C LEU A 41 6.09 10.98 -1.42
N LEU A 42 6.03 12.08 -2.18
CA LEU A 42 5.96 13.43 -1.62
C LEU A 42 4.68 13.67 -0.81
N HIS A 43 3.55 13.11 -1.25
CA HIS A 43 2.31 13.15 -0.48
C HIS A 43 2.42 12.33 0.82
N ALA A 44 2.98 11.13 0.72
CA ALA A 44 3.14 10.24 1.86
C ALA A 44 4.03 10.89 2.94
N ASP A 45 5.10 11.56 2.52
CA ASP A 45 6.08 12.25 3.35
C ASP A 45 5.76 13.75 3.59
N SER A 46 4.49 14.14 3.43
CA SER A 46 4.08 15.54 3.59
C SER A 46 4.28 16.04 5.03
N GLN A 47 4.48 17.36 5.20
CA GLN A 47 4.63 17.98 6.51
C GLN A 47 3.47 17.66 7.47
N ARG A 48 2.25 17.55 6.93
CA ARG A 48 1.07 17.13 7.69
C ARG A 48 1.26 15.73 8.28
N HIS A 49 1.59 14.74 7.45
CA HIS A 49 1.78 13.36 7.90
C HIS A 49 2.97 13.19 8.85
N ARG A 50 4.02 14.02 8.68
CA ARG A 50 5.12 14.09 9.65
C ARG A 50 4.65 14.64 11.00
N ASN A 51 3.88 15.73 11.01
CA ASN A 51 3.33 16.32 12.22
C ASN A 51 2.34 15.38 12.93
N ASP A 52 1.54 14.64 12.17
CA ASP A 52 0.59 13.65 12.69
C ASP A 52 1.28 12.35 13.15
N GLY A 53 2.60 12.21 12.93
CA GLY A 53 3.38 11.03 13.33
C GLY A 53 3.10 9.76 12.51
N VAL A 54 2.47 9.92 11.33
CA VAL A 54 2.04 8.81 10.47
C VAL A 54 2.93 8.63 9.23
N ALA A 55 3.80 9.60 8.92
CA ALA A 55 4.80 9.45 7.87
C ALA A 55 5.84 8.37 8.23
N LEU A 56 6.36 7.69 7.22
CA LEU A 56 7.51 6.80 7.39
C LEU A 56 8.80 7.63 7.56
N THR A 57 9.79 7.06 8.24
CA THR A 57 11.14 7.62 8.25
C THR A 57 11.84 7.29 6.93
N ALA A 58 12.93 8.00 6.62
CA ALA A 58 13.73 7.74 5.42
C ALA A 58 14.26 6.30 5.36
N ASP A 59 14.63 5.72 6.51
CA ASP A 59 15.09 4.32 6.59
C ASP A 59 13.94 3.35 6.29
N GLU A 60 12.72 3.67 6.74
CA GLU A 60 11.54 2.85 6.48
C GLU A 60 11.13 2.92 5.00
N TYR A 61 11.21 4.10 4.37
CA TYR A 61 11.01 4.22 2.92
C TYR A 61 12.01 3.37 2.13
N ARG A 62 13.28 3.35 2.54
CA ARG A 62 14.32 2.52 1.88
C ARG A 62 14.07 1.01 1.99
N ARG A 63 13.34 0.58 3.02
CA ARG A 63 12.99 -0.83 3.25
C ARG A 63 11.68 -1.27 2.60
N LEU A 64 10.94 -0.38 1.93
CA LEU A 64 9.67 -0.72 1.29
C LEU A 64 9.74 -1.94 0.35
N PRO A 65 10.76 -2.10 -0.52
CA PRO A 65 10.86 -3.29 -1.36
C PRO A 65 11.00 -4.59 -0.57
N GLU A 66 11.87 -4.59 0.45
CA GLU A 66 12.08 -5.74 1.36
C GLU A 66 10.79 -6.09 2.11
N MET A 67 10.12 -5.07 2.64
CA MET A 67 8.87 -5.20 3.36
C MET A 67 7.79 -5.81 2.46
N LEU A 68 7.54 -5.22 1.29
CA LEU A 68 6.49 -5.68 0.36
C LEU A 68 6.71 -7.10 -0.15
N ALA A 69 7.96 -7.57 -0.22
CA ALA A 69 8.26 -8.95 -0.56
C ALA A 69 7.88 -9.94 0.56
N ASN A 70 7.84 -9.50 1.83
CA ASN A 70 7.59 -10.34 3.00
C ASN A 70 6.63 -9.64 3.99
N PRO A 71 5.35 -9.42 3.62
CA PRO A 71 4.36 -8.86 4.53
C PRO A 71 4.01 -9.83 5.65
N GLU A 72 3.62 -9.30 6.82
CA GLU A 72 3.05 -10.14 7.87
C GLU A 72 1.62 -10.57 7.54
N ALA A 73 0.88 -9.71 6.86
CA ALA A 73 -0.43 -10.01 6.30
C ALA A 73 -0.73 -9.15 5.07
N VAL A 74 -1.60 -9.66 4.20
CA VAL A 74 -2.25 -8.88 3.14
C VAL A 74 -3.75 -8.96 3.34
N LEU A 75 -4.40 -7.80 3.38
CA LEU A 75 -5.83 -7.66 3.66
C LEU A 75 -6.55 -7.00 2.48
N TRP A 76 -7.83 -7.31 2.34
CA TRP A 76 -8.77 -6.55 1.53
C TRP A 76 -9.62 -5.65 2.43
N ASP A 77 -9.60 -4.34 2.19
CA ASP A 77 -10.53 -3.38 2.79
C ASP A 77 -11.82 -3.33 1.97
N LYS A 78 -12.91 -3.82 2.56
CA LYS A 78 -14.24 -3.82 1.93
C LYS A 78 -14.90 -2.45 1.86
N THR A 79 -14.37 -1.46 2.58
CA THR A 79 -14.91 -0.11 2.62
C THR A 79 -14.43 0.71 1.42
N HIS A 80 -13.19 0.46 1.00
CA HIS A 80 -12.51 1.23 -0.04
C HIS A 80 -12.10 0.38 -1.25
N ASP A 81 -12.44 -0.91 -1.24
CA ASP A 81 -12.09 -1.89 -2.27
C ASP A 81 -10.61 -1.88 -2.63
N ASN A 82 -9.76 -2.03 -1.61
CA ASN A 82 -8.32 -1.98 -1.79
C ASN A 82 -7.52 -3.00 -0.97
N LEU A 83 -6.27 -3.20 -1.39
CA LEU A 83 -5.29 -4.03 -0.70
C LEU A 83 -4.54 -3.24 0.36
N LEU A 84 -4.36 -3.87 1.52
CA LEU A 84 -3.52 -3.38 2.61
C LEU A 84 -2.41 -4.39 2.87
N TYR A 85 -1.15 -3.98 2.67
CA TYR A 85 0.01 -4.76 3.11
C TYR A 85 0.41 -4.32 4.51
N VAL A 86 0.51 -5.29 5.42
CA VAL A 86 0.70 -5.09 6.86
C VAL A 86 2.08 -5.54 7.27
N PHE A 87 2.79 -4.67 7.99
CA PHE A 87 4.10 -4.95 8.58
C PHE A 87 4.17 -4.46 10.03
N SER A 88 4.81 -5.23 10.90
CA SER A 88 5.12 -4.81 12.27
C SER A 88 6.17 -3.69 12.29
N ALA A 89 5.97 -2.68 13.13
CA ALA A 89 6.95 -1.61 13.38
C ALA A 89 7.92 -1.91 14.54
N GLY A 90 8.04 -3.16 15.00
CA GLY A 90 8.92 -3.52 16.14
C GLY A 90 8.22 -3.42 17.51
N GLU A 91 9.00 -3.30 18.59
CA GLU A 91 8.64 -3.56 20.01
C GLU A 91 7.54 -2.69 20.65
N SER A 92 6.75 -1.96 19.88
CA SER A 92 5.61 -1.24 20.45
C SER A 92 4.33 -1.55 19.68
N ASP A 93 3.28 -1.91 20.44
CA ASP A 93 1.90 -2.26 20.04
C ASP A 93 1.17 -1.23 19.14
N ARG A 94 1.88 -0.29 18.52
CA ARG A 94 1.31 0.97 18.08
C ARG A 94 1.34 1.22 16.59
N GLN A 95 2.11 0.52 15.77
CA GLN A 95 2.22 0.91 14.37
C GLN A 95 2.29 -0.30 13.44
N ILE A 96 1.19 -0.54 12.74
CA ILE A 96 1.22 -1.31 11.50
C ILE A 96 1.51 -0.33 10.38
N LYS A 97 2.54 -0.62 9.59
CA LYS A 97 2.78 0.11 8.35
C LYS A 97 1.84 -0.46 7.31
N ILE A 98 1.00 0.40 6.76
CA ILE A 98 0.06 0.07 5.71
C ILE A 98 0.56 0.66 4.41
N VAL A 99 0.74 -0.23 3.44
CA VAL A 99 0.88 0.13 2.04
C VAL A 99 -0.48 -0.12 1.36
N VAL A 100 -1.07 0.95 0.81
CA VAL A 100 -2.38 0.96 0.15
C VAL A 100 -2.22 1.14 -1.37
N ASN A 101 -2.87 0.31 -2.20
CA ASN A 101 -3.94 0.67 -3.20
C ASN A 101 -3.90 0.16 -4.66
N ALA A 102 -5.01 -0.46 -5.18
CA ALA A 102 -5.72 -0.15 -6.47
C ALA A 102 -6.84 -1.18 -6.84
N PRO A 103 -7.87 -0.84 -7.68
CA PRO A 103 -8.35 0.48 -8.12
C PRO A 103 -9.89 0.69 -8.09
N ASP A 104 -10.32 1.95 -7.87
CA ASP A 104 -11.38 2.54 -8.71
C ASP A 104 -11.20 4.06 -9.01
N GLY A 105 -10.03 4.65 -8.70
CA GLY A 105 -9.84 6.10 -8.86
C GLY A 105 -8.44 6.59 -9.23
N ILE A 106 -7.45 5.71 -9.34
CA ILE A 106 -6.09 6.13 -9.69
C ILE A 106 -6.02 6.23 -11.22
N LYS A 107 -5.95 7.46 -11.72
CA LYS A 107 -5.67 7.75 -13.12
C LYS A 107 -4.42 6.95 -13.51
N LYS A 108 -4.61 5.99 -14.41
CA LYS A 108 -3.53 5.20 -15.03
C LYS A 108 -2.35 6.13 -15.30
N VAL A 109 -1.21 5.87 -14.68
CA VAL A 109 0.05 6.45 -15.17
C VAL A 109 0.14 5.98 -16.63
N GLN A 110 0.26 6.95 -17.53
CA GLN A 110 -0.04 6.84 -18.96
C GLN A 110 0.42 5.50 -19.58
N GLY A 111 -0.49 4.53 -19.66
CA GLY A 111 -0.38 3.38 -20.54
C GLY A 111 0.19 2.09 -19.99
N GLN A 112 0.78 2.00 -18.79
CA GLN A 112 1.28 0.71 -18.31
C GLN A 112 1.52 0.68 -16.80
N LEU A 113 0.91 -0.35 -16.17
CA LEU A 113 1.32 -0.99 -14.93
C LEU A 113 1.16 -0.14 -13.62
N ASP A 114 0.39 -0.72 -12.68
CA ASP A 114 0.73 -0.79 -11.24
C ASP A 114 -0.11 -0.04 -10.19
N VAL A 115 -0.30 -0.75 -9.08
CA VAL A 115 -0.80 -0.30 -7.77
C VAL A 115 0.11 0.83 -7.30
N VAL A 116 -0.44 2.05 -7.20
CA VAL A 116 0.29 3.19 -6.61
C VAL A 116 0.24 3.04 -5.11
N ILE A 117 1.41 2.74 -4.55
CA ILE A 117 1.59 2.58 -3.11
C ILE A 117 1.55 3.93 -2.41
N ASN A 118 0.58 4.10 -1.53
CA ASN A 118 0.66 5.07 -0.44
C ASN A 118 1.07 4.34 0.84
N ALA A 119 2.06 4.86 1.56
CA ALA A 119 2.64 4.20 2.73
C ALA A 119 2.53 5.07 3.99
N PHE A 120 1.83 4.57 5.02
CA PHE A 120 1.60 5.29 6.28
C PHE A 120 1.65 4.35 7.49
N LYS A 121 1.85 4.92 8.67
CA LYS A 121 1.71 4.21 9.95
C LYS A 121 0.29 4.35 10.48
N VAL A 122 -0.32 3.25 10.89
CA VAL A 122 -1.60 3.27 11.58
C VAL A 122 -1.60 2.41 12.85
N PRO A 123 -2.45 2.71 13.85
CA PRO A 123 -2.65 1.86 15.01
C PRO A 123 -3.25 0.48 14.67
N VAL A 124 -2.75 -0.59 15.29
CA VAL A 124 -3.25 -1.97 15.11
C VAL A 124 -4.75 -2.09 15.37
N LYS A 125 -5.26 -1.37 16.39
CA LYS A 125 -6.69 -1.33 16.74
C LYS A 125 -7.59 -0.91 15.57
N ASN A 126 -7.08 -0.12 14.62
CA ASN A 126 -7.84 0.30 13.44
C ASN A 126 -8.00 -0.84 12.44
N LEU A 127 -7.13 -1.86 12.49
CA LEU A 127 -7.20 -3.07 11.66
C LEU A 127 -7.99 -4.21 12.29
N LYS A 128 -8.22 -4.17 13.61
CA LYS A 128 -9.03 -5.17 14.34
C LYS A 128 -10.53 -4.84 14.33
N GLN A 129 -10.97 -3.90 13.50
CA GLN A 129 -12.40 -3.59 13.34
C GLN A 129 -13.09 -4.73 12.59
N ALA A 130 -13.88 -5.51 13.35
CA ALA A 130 -14.56 -6.70 12.86
C ALA A 130 -15.44 -6.37 11.64
N GLY A 131 -15.30 -7.18 10.59
CA GLY A 131 -16.14 -7.09 9.40
C GLY A 131 -15.71 -6.06 8.37
N MET A 132 -14.66 -5.25 8.57
CA MET A 132 -14.15 -4.33 7.53
C MET A 132 -13.10 -4.95 6.63
N TYR A 133 -12.27 -5.85 7.16
CA TYR A 133 -11.13 -6.43 6.44
C TYR A 133 -11.30 -7.93 6.23
N GLU A 134 -10.91 -8.42 5.06
CA GLU A 134 -10.73 -9.85 4.77
C GLU A 134 -9.24 -10.16 4.68
N VAL A 135 -8.77 -11.17 5.42
CA VAL A 135 -7.36 -11.61 5.34
C VAL A 135 -7.19 -12.48 4.10
N ILE A 136 -6.25 -12.10 3.23
CA ILE A 136 -5.90 -12.85 2.01
C ILE A 136 -4.69 -13.75 2.27
N GLU A 137 -3.67 -13.18 2.92
CA GLU A 137 -2.43 -13.88 3.28
C GLU A 137 -1.99 -13.51 4.70
N GLY A 138 -1.26 -14.43 5.33
CA GLY A 138 -0.63 -14.19 6.63
C GLY A 138 -1.62 -14.05 7.79
N LYS A 139 -1.24 -13.28 8.82
CA LYS A 139 -2.09 -13.02 9.99
C LYS A 139 -1.73 -11.71 10.67
N ILE A 140 -2.75 -10.99 11.14
CA ILE A 140 -2.56 -9.81 12.01
C ILE A 140 -2.20 -10.31 13.40
N LYS A 141 -1.04 -9.91 13.93
CA LYS A 141 -0.68 -10.16 15.34
C LYS A 141 -1.36 -9.12 16.25
#